data_AF-A0A968H6K3-F1
#
_entry.id   AF-A0A968H6K3-F1
#
_cell.length_a   1.000
_cell.length_b   1.000
_cell.length_c   1.000
_cell.angle_alpha   90.00
_cell.angle_beta   90.00
_cell.angle_gamma   90.00
#
_symmetry.space_group_name_H-M   'P 1'
#
loop_
_entity.id
_entity.type
_entity.pdbx_description
1 polymer ?
#
loop_
_entity_poly.entity_id
_entity_poly.type
_entity_poly.pdbx_seq_one_letter_code
_entity_poly.pdbx_strand_id
1 'polypeptide(L)'
;MKEKLEQLFYFGLGSALLAKEKLEQAGETAKGTVEENERKAREFFDQAVAKGSEERGRLKDDVKELLKEAMDELGLATKADLEALREELAKQRQGQP
;
A
#
# COMPACT_ATOMS: atom_id res chain seq x y z
N MET A 1 -7.10 -12.67 -14.08
CA MET A 1 -7.17 -11.71 -12.94
C MET A 1 -6.27 -12.13 -11.78
N LYS A 2 -6.35 -13.38 -11.28
CA LYS A 2 -5.45 -13.87 -10.21
C LYS A 2 -3.96 -13.73 -10.54
N GLU A 3 -3.56 -14.04 -11.77
CA GLU A 3 -2.16 -13.92 -12.22
C GLU A 3 -1.60 -12.50 -12.17
N LYS A 4 -2.42 -11.46 -12.44
CA LYS A 4 -1.96 -10.06 -12.39
C LYS A 4 -1.69 -9.58 -10.96
N LEU A 5 -2.51 -10.04 -10.00
CA LEU A 5 -2.33 -9.73 -8.59
C LEU A 5 -1.10 -10.45 -8.01
N GLU A 6 -0.90 -11.69 -8.43
CA GLU A 6 0.28 -12.48 -8.08
C GLU A 6 1.58 -11.85 -8.65
N GLN A 7 1.54 -11.36 -9.89
CA GLN A 7 2.66 -10.60 -10.48
C GLN A 7 2.97 -9.30 -9.71
N LEU A 8 1.95 -8.54 -9.28
CA LEU A 8 2.16 -7.35 -8.45
C LEU A 8 2.77 -7.69 -7.09
N PHE A 9 2.33 -8.78 -6.47
CA PHE A 9 2.89 -9.26 -5.21
C PHE A 9 4.36 -9.65 -5.35
N TYR A 10 4.72 -10.42 -6.38
CA TYR A 10 6.11 -10.79 -6.63
C TYR A 10 6.98 -9.59 -7.05
N PHE A 11 6.41 -8.63 -7.79
CA PHE A 11 7.10 -7.39 -8.13
C PHE A 11 7.45 -6.58 -6.87
N GLY A 12 6.51 -6.47 -5.93
CA GLY A 12 6.75 -5.85 -4.62
C GLY A 12 7.84 -6.56 -3.81
N LEU A 13 7.83 -7.90 -3.81
CA LEU A 13 8.86 -8.72 -3.13
C LEU A 13 10.24 -8.56 -3.78
N GLY A 14 10.32 -8.61 -5.11
CA GLY A 14 11.57 -8.49 -5.85
C GLY A 14 12.22 -7.11 -5.68
N SER A 15 11.41 -6.04 -5.71
CA SER A 15 11.90 -4.68 -5.49
C SER A 15 12.38 -4.44 -4.06
N ALA A 16 11.73 -5.02 -3.05
CA ALA A 16 12.19 -4.96 -1.66
C ALA A 16 13.52 -5.70 -1.42
N LEU A 17 13.69 -6.87 -2.05
CA LEU A 17 14.95 -7.64 -1.99
C LEU A 17 16.12 -6.87 -2.63
N LEU A 18 15.91 -6.27 -3.80
CA LEU A 18 16.93 -5.45 -4.47
C LEU A 18 17.32 -4.22 -3.64
N ALA A 19 16.34 -3.59 -2.96
CA ALA A 19 16.62 -2.48 -2.04
C ALA A 19 17.48 -2.93 -0.84
N LYS A 20 17.20 -4.12 -0.28
CA LYS A 20 18.01 -4.71 0.81
C LYS A 20 19.46 -4.96 0.36
N GLU A 21 19.66 -5.56 -0.81
CA GLU A 21 21.00 -5.80 -1.36
C GLU A 21 21.79 -4.51 -1.57
N LYS A 22 21.15 -3.45 -2.10
CA LYS A 22 21.80 -2.15 -2.29
C LYS A 22 22.22 -1.50 -0.97
N LEU A 23 21.42 -1.64 0.08
CA LEU A 23 21.75 -1.13 1.41
C LEU A 23 22.90 -1.89 2.07
N GLU A 24 22.92 -3.22 1.95
CA GLU A 24 24.01 -4.06 2.47
C GLU A 24 25.34 -3.74 1.76
N GLN A 25 25.30 -3.62 0.43
CA GLN A 25 26.47 -3.30 -0.39
C GLN A 25 27.01 -1.88 -0.12
N ALA A 26 26.12 -0.90 0.09
CA ALA A 26 26.51 0.45 0.52
C ALA A 26 27.11 0.45 1.93
N GLY A 27 26.58 -0.36 2.85
CA GLY A 27 27.08 -0.52 4.21
C GLY A 27 28.48 -1.17 4.28
N GLU A 28 28.77 -2.15 3.43
CA GLU A 28 30.11 -2.74 3.34
C GLU A 28 31.15 -1.75 2.82
N THR A 29 30.75 -0.86 1.90
CA THR A 29 31.63 0.16 1.30
C THR A 29 31.89 1.34 2.25
N ALA A 30 31.02 1.58 3.22
CA ALA A 30 31.05 2.75 4.12
C ALA A 30 31.96 2.62 5.37
N LYS A 31 32.72 1.53 5.52
CA LYS A 31 33.61 1.28 6.69
C LYS A 31 34.68 2.36 6.96
N GLY A 32 34.87 3.34 6.08
CA GLY A 32 35.90 4.38 6.21
C GLY A 32 35.44 5.75 6.74
N THR A 33 34.16 5.99 7.02
CA THR A 33 33.67 7.38 7.32
C THR A 33 32.48 7.38 8.27
N VAL A 34 32.62 6.70 9.42
CA VAL A 34 31.49 6.35 10.30
C VAL A 34 30.80 7.56 10.93
N GLU A 35 31.54 8.56 11.42
CA GLU A 35 30.93 9.71 12.15
C GLU A 35 30.17 10.68 11.24
N GLU A 36 30.73 11.03 10.07
CA GLU A 36 30.05 11.95 9.14
C GLU A 36 28.83 11.27 8.49
N ASN A 37 28.92 9.97 8.23
CA ASN A 37 27.81 9.18 7.71
C ASN A 37 26.71 8.97 8.75
N GLU A 38 27.03 8.77 10.02
CA GLU A 38 26.03 8.70 11.09
C GLU A 38 25.23 9.99 11.22
N ARG A 39 25.90 11.14 11.14
CA ARG A 39 25.23 12.44 11.20
C ARG A 39 24.30 12.66 10.00
N LYS A 40 24.79 12.38 8.79
CA LYS A 40 23.99 12.48 7.56
C LYS A 40 22.82 11.49 7.55
N ALA A 41 23.02 10.28 8.10
CA ALA A 41 21.97 9.28 8.23
C ALA A 41 20.87 9.71 9.21
N ARG A 42 21.23 10.34 10.35
CA ARG A 42 20.25 10.91 11.29
C ARG A 42 19.48 12.07 10.66
N GLU A 43 20.15 13.00 10.00
CA GLU A 43 19.48 14.11 9.29
C GLU A 43 18.54 13.60 8.19
N PHE A 44 18.95 12.57 7.44
CA PHE A 44 18.12 11.96 6.41
C PHE A 44 16.91 11.23 7.00
N PHE A 45 17.11 10.51 8.11
CA PHE A 45 16.04 9.82 8.84
C PHE A 45 15.02 10.83 9.39
N ASP A 46 15.48 11.90 10.03
CA ASP A 46 14.61 12.93 10.60
C ASP A 46 13.82 13.67 9.50
N GLN A 47 14.45 13.97 8.35
CA GLN A 47 13.75 14.53 7.19
C GLN A 47 12.73 13.56 6.59
N ALA A 48 13.06 12.26 6.51
CA ALA A 48 12.15 11.24 6.01
C ALA A 48 10.95 11.02 6.95
N VAL A 49 11.16 11.09 8.27
CA VAL A 49 10.09 11.02 9.28
C VAL A 49 9.22 12.27 9.23
N ALA A 50 9.81 13.46 9.08
CA ALA A 50 9.06 14.72 8.94
C ALA A 50 8.19 14.72 7.68
N LYS A 51 8.76 14.42 6.50
CA LYS A 51 8.01 14.27 5.25
C LYS A 51 6.97 13.16 5.34
N GLY A 52 7.33 12.00 5.89
CA GLY A 52 6.44 10.86 6.02
C GLY A 52 5.28 11.11 6.99
N SER A 53 5.44 12.01 7.97
CA SER A 53 4.37 12.41 8.89
C SER A 53 3.43 13.44 8.26
N GLU A 54 3.96 14.38 7.49
CA GLU A 54 3.19 15.39 6.77
C GLU A 54 2.41 14.78 5.58
N GLU A 55 3.03 13.86 4.85
CA GLU A 55 2.42 13.13 3.73
C GLU A 55 1.54 11.96 4.18
N ARG A 56 1.61 11.51 5.45
CA ARG A 56 0.88 10.32 5.92
C ARG A 56 -0.63 10.45 5.78
N GLY A 57 -1.16 11.65 5.99
CA GLY A 57 -2.59 11.95 5.84
C GLY A 57 -3.02 11.85 4.38
N ARG A 58 -2.31 12.55 3.50
CA ARG A 58 -2.55 12.54 2.05
C ARG A 58 -2.38 11.16 1.45
N LEU A 59 -1.25 10.50 1.71
CA LEU A 59 -0.97 9.16 1.21
C LEU A 59 -2.05 8.15 1.61
N LYS A 60 -2.59 8.23 2.83
CA LYS A 60 -3.66 7.34 3.29
C LYS A 60 -4.95 7.56 2.50
N ASP A 61 -5.27 8.81 2.18
CA ASP A 61 -6.48 9.14 1.45
C ASP A 61 -6.31 8.84 -0.05
N ASP A 62 -5.15 9.13 -0.63
CA ASP A 62 -4.78 8.76 -2.00
C ASP A 62 -4.84 7.24 -2.21
N VAL A 63 -4.32 6.45 -1.26
CA VAL A 63 -4.39 4.98 -1.31
C VAL A 63 -5.82 4.46 -1.21
N LYS A 64 -6.68 5.09 -0.40
CA LYS A 64 -8.10 4.71 -0.34
C LYS A 64 -8.83 5.05 -1.64
N GLU A 65 -8.48 6.17 -2.26
CA GLU A 65 -9.08 6.62 -3.51
C GLU A 65 -8.71 5.67 -4.64
N LEU A 66 -7.42 5.34 -4.79
CA LEU A 66 -6.96 4.34 -5.75
C LEU A 66 -7.61 2.95 -5.55
N LEU A 67 -7.82 2.54 -4.30
CA LEU A 67 -8.51 1.28 -4.01
C LEU A 67 -9.99 1.31 -4.38
N LYS A 68 -10.67 2.45 -4.17
CA LYS A 68 -12.07 2.63 -4.59
C LYS A 68 -12.19 2.61 -6.10
N GLU A 69 -11.35 3.37 -6.80
CA GLU A 69 -11.32 3.39 -8.27
C GLU A 69 -11.09 1.98 -8.84
N ALA A 70 -10.11 1.25 -8.30
CA ALA A 70 -9.86 -0.13 -8.71
C ALA A 70 -11.06 -1.07 -8.43
N MET A 71 -11.77 -0.88 -7.32
CA MET A 71 -12.98 -1.66 -7.02
C MET A 71 -14.11 -1.37 -8.03
N ASP A 72 -14.31 -0.11 -8.38
CA ASP A 72 -15.33 0.33 -9.34
C ASP A 72 -15.02 -0.16 -10.76
N GLU A 73 -13.76 -0.03 -11.21
CA GLU A 73 -13.30 -0.53 -12.51
C GLU A 73 -13.45 -2.05 -12.64
N LEU A 74 -13.25 -2.79 -11.55
CA LEU A 74 -13.38 -4.24 -11.50
C LEU A 74 -14.82 -4.71 -11.24
N GLY A 75 -15.76 -3.79 -11.01
CA GLY A 75 -17.17 -4.09 -10.71
C GLY A 75 -17.37 -4.84 -9.38
N LEU A 76 -16.53 -4.57 -8.38
CA LEU A 76 -16.60 -5.22 -7.07
C LEU A 76 -17.67 -4.53 -6.19
N ALA A 77 -18.69 -5.30 -5.80
CA ALA A 77 -19.73 -4.81 -4.90
C ALA A 77 -19.18 -4.55 -3.49
N THR A 78 -19.56 -3.41 -2.91
CA THR A 78 -19.25 -3.06 -1.53
C THR A 78 -20.15 -3.80 -0.54
N LYS A 79 -19.82 -3.74 0.75
CA LYS A 79 -20.68 -4.29 1.80
C LYS A 79 -22.08 -3.65 1.82
N ALA A 80 -22.16 -2.35 1.57
CA ALA A 80 -23.43 -1.64 1.51
C ALA A 80 -24.29 -2.17 0.35
N ASP A 81 -23.68 -2.41 -0.82
CA ASP A 81 -24.37 -2.97 -1.98
C ASP A 81 -24.90 -4.38 -1.67
N LEU A 82 -24.11 -5.20 -0.97
CA LEU A 82 -24.53 -6.54 -0.54
C LEU A 82 -25.66 -6.50 0.49
N GLU A 83 -25.67 -5.54 1.41
CA GLU A 83 -26.74 -5.36 2.39
C GLU A 83 -28.04 -4.89 1.72
N ALA A 84 -27.95 -3.90 0.82
CA ALA A 84 -29.09 -3.45 0.02
C ALA A 84 -29.69 -4.61 -0.80
N LEU A 85 -28.84 -5.42 -1.44
CA LEU A 85 -29.27 -6.60 -2.18
C LEU A 85 -29.98 -7.63 -1.27
N ARG A 86 -29.48 -7.86 -0.06
CA ARG A 86 -30.09 -8.78 0.91
C ARG A 86 -31.46 -8.30 1.37
N GLU A 87 -31.62 -7.00 1.64
CA GLU A 87 -32.90 -6.43 2.02
C GLU A 87 -33.93 -6.53 0.89
N GLU A 88 -33.50 -6.27 -0.34
CA GLU A 88 -34.37 -6.37 -1.51
C GLU A 88 -34.83 -7.81 -1.76
N LEU A 89 -33.92 -8.78 -1.63
CA LEU A 89 -34.25 -10.21 -1.68
C LEU A 89 -35.19 -10.64 -0.55
N ALA A 90 -35.02 -10.11 0.67
CA ALA A 90 -35.89 -10.40 1.79
C ALA A 90 -37.31 -9.86 1.56
N LYS A 91 -37.44 -8.64 1.03
CA LYS A 91 -38.73 -8.02 0.67
C LYS A 91 -39.43 -8.81 -0.44
N GLN A 92 -38.70 -9.23 -1.48
CA GLN A 92 -39.26 -10.05 -2.56
C GLN A 92 -39.75 -11.42 -2.07
N ARG A 93 -39.04 -12.03 -1.13
CA ARG A 93 -39.45 -13.31 -0.51
C ARG A 93 -40.69 -13.20 0.38
N GLN A 94 -40.95 -12.04 0.98
CA GLN A 94 -42.15 -11.81 1.78
C GLN A 94 -43.39 -11.48 0.93
N GLY A 95 -43.21 -11.16 -0.36
CA GLY A 95 -44.28 -10.85 -1.32
C GLY A 95 -44.67 -12.00 -2.26
N GLN A 96 -44.08 -13.19 -2.13
CA GLN A 96 -44.52 -14.38 -2.87
C GLN A 96 -45.62 -15.11 -2.08
N PRO A 97 -46.80 -15.38 -2.67
CA PRO A 97 -47.81 -16.26 -2.07
C PRO A 97 -47.34 -17.71 -1.98
#